data_AF-G9KI26-F1
#
_entry.id   AF-G9KI26-F1
#
_cell.length_a   1.000
_cell.length_b   1.000
_cell.length_c   1.000
_cell.angle_alpha   90.00
_cell.angle_beta   90.00
_cell.angle_gamma   90.00
#
_symmetry.space_group_name_H-M   'P 1'
#
loop_
_entity.id
_entity.type
_entity.pdbx_description
1 polymer ?
#
loop_
_entity_poly.entity_id
_entity_poly.type
_entity_poly.pdbx_seq_one_letter_code
_entity_poly.pdbx_strand_id
1 'polypeptide(L)' 'EDVILNEPVENWPLCDCLISFHSKGFPLDKAVAYAKLRNPFVINDLNMQYLIQDRREVYSILQAEGILLPRYAILNR' A
#
# COMPACT_ATOMS: atom_id res chain seq x y z
N GLU A 1 -13.99 -3.38 -11.17
CA GLU A 1 -14.00 -2.47 -10.01
C GLU A 1 -15.15 -2.74 -9.06
N ASP A 2 -16.35 -3.05 -9.56
CA ASP A 2 -17.55 -3.31 -8.75
C ASP A 2 -17.31 -4.26 -7.56
N VAL A 3 -16.64 -5.39 -7.76
CA VAL A 3 -16.29 -6.34 -6.68
C VAL A 3 -15.37 -5.70 -5.62
N ILE A 4 -14.32 -4.99 -6.03
CA ILE A 4 -13.35 -4.39 -5.09
C ILE A 4 -14.02 -3.28 -4.27
N LEU A 5 -14.89 -2.49 -4.88
CA LEU A 5 -15.56 -1.38 -4.23
C LEU A 5 -16.72 -1.87 -3.35
N ASN A 6 -17.59 -2.72 -3.89
CA ASN A 6 -18.91 -3.00 -3.34
C ASN A 6 -19.02 -4.35 -2.61
N GLU A 7 -18.22 -5.35 -2.97
CA GLU A 7 -18.26 -6.66 -2.30
C GLU A 7 -17.36 -6.71 -1.07
N PRO A 8 -17.75 -7.41 0.01
CA PRO A 8 -16.89 -7.65 1.15
C PRO A 8 -15.71 -8.56 0.76
N VAL A 9 -14.60 -8.48 1.51
CA VAL A 9 -13.32 -9.13 1.14
C VAL A 9 -13.39 -10.66 1.11
N GLU A 10 -14.36 -11.23 1.83
CA GLU A 10 -14.65 -12.66 1.86
C GLU A 10 -15.13 -13.17 0.50
N ASN A 11 -15.82 -12.32 -0.28
CA ASN A 11 -16.38 -12.65 -1.60
C ASN A 11 -15.41 -12.40 -2.75
N TRP A 12 -14.23 -11.83 -2.49
CA TRP A 12 -13.26 -11.57 -3.54
C TRP A 12 -12.68 -12.89 -4.07
N PRO A 13 -12.32 -12.95 -5.37
CA PRO A 13 -11.73 -14.16 -5.97
C PRO A 13 -10.49 -14.62 -5.20
N LEU A 14 -10.28 -15.94 -5.13
CA LEU A 14 -9.06 -16.52 -4.55
C LEU A 14 -7.87 -16.33 -5.48
N CYS A 15 -6.68 -16.21 -4.89
CA CYS A 15 -5.41 -16.22 -5.61
C CYS A 15 -4.30 -16.74 -4.69
N ASP A 16 -3.30 -17.39 -5.29
CA ASP A 16 -2.08 -17.80 -4.57
C ASP A 16 -1.07 -16.66 -4.48
N CYS A 17 -1.14 -15.72 -5.43
CA CYS A 17 -0.25 -14.56 -5.55
C CYS A 17 -1.09 -13.30 -5.78
N LEU A 18 -0.83 -12.26 -4.99
CA LEU A 18 -1.56 -10.99 -5.02
C LEU A 18 -0.66 -9.86 -5.52
N ILE A 19 -1.05 -9.27 -6.66
CA ILE A 19 -0.53 -8.00 -7.14
C ILE A 19 -1.61 -6.95 -6.90
N SER A 20 -1.35 -5.99 -6.01
CA SER A 20 -2.32 -4.95 -5.66
C SER A 20 -1.58 -3.65 -5.35
N PHE A 21 -2.11 -2.53 -5.85
CA PHE A 21 -1.51 -1.22 -5.69
C PHE A 21 -2.59 -0.13 -5.54
N HIS A 22 -2.33 0.82 -4.65
CA HIS A 22 -3.21 1.96 -4.39
C HIS A 22 -3.15 2.99 -5.52
N SER A 23 -4.32 3.49 -5.88
CA SER A 23 -4.53 4.68 -6.72
C SER A 23 -5.73 5.46 -6.18
N LYS A 24 -6.03 6.63 -6.76
CA LYS A 24 -7.12 7.49 -6.28
C LYS A 24 -8.45 6.74 -6.26
N GLY A 25 -9.03 6.58 -5.06
CA GLY A 25 -10.32 5.89 -4.85
C GLY A 25 -10.20 4.39 -4.54
N PHE A 26 -8.99 3.84 -4.48
CA PHE A 26 -8.76 2.43 -4.16
C PHE A 26 -8.89 2.17 -2.65
N PRO A 27 -9.70 1.19 -2.20
CA PRO A 27 -9.87 0.88 -0.79
C PRO A 27 -8.71 0.02 -0.26
N LEU A 28 -7.58 0.66 0.05
CA LEU A 28 -6.36 -0.03 0.52
C LEU A 28 -6.61 -0.86 1.79
N ASP A 29 -7.42 -0.37 2.72
CA ASP A 29 -7.81 -1.09 3.94
C ASP A 29 -8.46 -2.44 3.62
N LYS A 30 -9.29 -2.51 2.57
CA LYS A 30 -9.92 -3.77 2.12
C LYS A 30 -8.89 -4.71 1.51
N ALA A 31 -7.94 -4.20 0.72
CA ALA A 31 -6.87 -5.03 0.17
C ALA A 31 -5.99 -5.63 1.27
N VAL A 32 -5.66 -4.86 2.30
CA VAL A 32 -4.92 -5.35 3.49
C VAL A 32 -5.72 -6.41 4.23
N ALA A 33 -7.02 -6.19 4.44
CA ALA A 33 -7.90 -7.18 5.08
C ALA A 33 -8.01 -8.48 4.27
N TYR A 34 -8.14 -8.38 2.94
CA TYR A 34 -8.15 -9.54 2.04
C TYR A 34 -6.83 -10.31 2.12
N ALA A 35 -5.69 -9.62 2.07
CA ALA A 35 -4.37 -10.27 2.15
C ALA A 35 -4.19 -10.97 3.50
N LYS A 36 -4.67 -10.38 4.60
CA LYS A 36 -4.67 -11.02 5.92
C LYS A 36 -5.60 -12.24 5.99
N LEU A 37 -6.76 -12.18 5.35
CA LEU A 37 -7.75 -13.27 5.32
C LEU A 37 -7.27 -14.47 4.49
N ARG A 38 -6.66 -14.20 3.33
CA ARG A 38 -6.30 -15.24 2.35
C ARG A 38 -4.83 -15.66 2.40
N ASN A 39 -3.97 -14.85 3.03
CA ASN A 39 -2.53 -15.06 3.13
C ASN A 39 -1.84 -15.43 1.79
N PRO A 40 -2.08 -14.69 0.69
CA PRO A 40 -1.43 -14.95 -0.59
C PRO A 40 0.04 -14.50 -0.55
N PHE A 41 0.84 -14.93 -1.52
CA PHE A 41 2.14 -14.31 -1.76
C PHE A 41 1.96 -12.89 -2.31
N VAL A 42 2.25 -11.88 -1.50
CA VAL A 42 2.05 -10.48 -1.85
C VAL A 42 3.28 -9.93 -2.58
N ILE A 43 3.10 -9.52 -3.85
CA ILE A 43 4.20 -9.00 -4.68
C ILE A 43 4.60 -7.58 -4.26
N ASN A 44 3.62 -6.74 -3.96
CA ASN A 44 3.82 -5.37 -3.50
C ASN A 44 3.24 -5.24 -2.09
N ASP A 45 4.11 -5.09 -1.09
CA ASP A 45 3.65 -4.94 0.30
C ASP A 45 2.59 -3.84 0.40
N LEU A 46 1.42 -4.19 0.92
CA LEU A 46 0.26 -3.30 0.94
C LEU A 46 0.38 -2.22 2.02
N ASN A 47 1.03 -2.51 3.16
CA ASN A 47 1.16 -1.54 4.25
C ASN A 47 2.15 -0.43 3.89
N MET A 48 3.22 -0.76 3.16
CA MET A 48 4.18 0.21 2.63
C MET A 48 3.51 1.22 1.68
N GLN A 49 2.35 0.90 1.11
CA GLN A 49 1.62 1.81 0.23
C GLN A 49 0.98 2.99 0.97
N TYR A 50 0.78 2.92 2.30
CA TYR A 50 0.42 4.12 3.08
C TYR A 50 1.62 5.07 3.20
N LEU A 51 2.81 4.53 3.45
CA LEU A 51 4.03 5.32 3.60
C LEU A 51 4.43 6.00 2.27
N ILE A 52 4.25 5.30 1.14
CA ILE A 52 4.55 5.85 -0.18
C ILE A 52 3.65 7.06 -0.54
N GLN A 53 2.46 7.17 0.06
CA GLN A 53 1.57 8.32 -0.17
C GLN A 53 2.07 9.61 0.51
N ASP A 54 2.95 9.49 1.52
CA ASP A 54 3.53 10.62 2.21
C ASP A 54 5.00 10.83 1.81
N ARG A 55 5.28 11.96 1.16
CA ARG A 55 6.65 12.32 0.75
C ARG A 55 7.61 12.39 1.93
N ARG A 56 7.13 12.72 3.14
CA ARG A 56 7.93 12.80 4.37
C ARG A 56 8.44 11.41 4.75
N GLU A 57 7.56 10.42 4.76
CA GLU A 57 7.88 9.03 5.10
C GLU A 57 8.80 8.41 4.05
N VAL A 58 8.53 8.65 2.76
CA VAL A 58 9.43 8.21 1.68
C VAL A 58 10.85 8.73 1.91
N TYR A 59 11.01 10.02 2.22
CA TYR A 59 12.33 10.62 2.43
C TYR A 59 13.00 10.08 3.71
N SER A 60 12.22 9.85 4.76
CA SER A 60 12.69 9.22 6.00
C SER A 60 13.28 7.82 5.76
N ILE A 61 12.58 6.99 4.97
CA ILE A 61 13.03 5.63 4.61
C ILE A 61 14.31 5.70 3.75
N LEU A 62 14.35 6.57 2.75
CA LEU A 62 15.55 6.74 1.91
C LEU A 62 16.78 7.14 2.75
N GLN A 63 16.60 8.02 3.74
CA GLN A 63 17.67 8.41 4.66
C GLN A 63 18.11 7.24 5.57
N ALA A 64 17.16 6.48 6.11
CA ALA A 64 17.43 5.35 6.98
C ALA A 64 18.28 4.27 6.28
N GLU A 65 18.03 4.05 4.99
CA GLU A 65 18.77 3.10 4.14
C GLU A 65 20.06 3.69 3.54
N GLY A 66 20.43 4.92 3.90
CA GLY A 66 21.67 5.57 3.43
C GLY A 66 21.66 5.92 1.93
N ILE A 67 20.48 6.03 1.31
CA ILE A 67 20.34 6.41 -0.10
C ILE A 67 20.51 7.92 -0.22
N LEU A 68 21.37 8.38 -1.14
CA LEU A 68 21.57 9.81 -1.39
C LEU A 68 20.30 10.46 -1.96
N LEU A 69 19.92 11.60 -1.39
CA LEU A 69 18.75 12.39 -1.79
C LEU A 69 19.05 13.90 -1.65
N PRO A 70 18.32 14.79 -2.34
CA PRO A 70 18.48 16.23 -2.17
C PRO A 70 18.26 16.69 -0.72
N ARG A 71 19.03 17.67 -0.27
CA ARG A 71 18.81 18.32 1.04
C ARG A 71 17.42 18.95 1.07
N TYR A 72 16.66 18.66 2.12
CA TYR A 72 15.27 19.07 2.24
C TYR A 72 14.93 19.51 3.67
N ALA A 73 13.75 20.09 3.84
CA ALA A 73 13.12 20.37 5.13
C ALA A 73 11.60 20.20 4.98
N ILE A 74 10.91 19.85 6.07
CA ILE A 74 9.46 19.64 6.08
C ILE A 74 8.80 20.86 6.74
N LEU A 75 7.85 21.48 6.05
CA LEU A 75 6.98 22.51 6.61
C LEU A 75 5.55 21.94 6.73
N ASN A 76 5.13 21.60 7.94
CA ASN A 76 3.75 21.23 8.23
C ASN A 76 2.92 22.51 8.39
N ARG A 77 1.83 22.65 7.63
CA ARG A 77 0.91 23.79 7.67
C ARG A 77 -0.43 23.38 8.26
#